data_AF-A0A319BPJ2-F1
#
_entry.id   AF-A0A319BPJ2-F1
#
_cell.length_a   1.000
_cell.length_b   1.000
_cell.length_c   1.000
_cell.angle_alpha   90.00
_cell.angle_beta   90.00
_cell.angle_gamma   90.00
#
_symmetry.space_group_name_H-M   'P 1'
#
loop_
_entity.id
_entity.type
_entity.pdbx_description
1 polymer ?
#
loop_
_entity_poly.entity_id
_entity_poly.type
_entity_poly.pdbx_seq_one_letter_code
_entity_poly.pdbx_strand_id
1 'polypeptide(L)'
;MAEMEKVTEETLIACWNTLSVAPDFFKTCEKLPINYVWAKEYPRRLYCLQCESIEFQDENGEKIWSTTGDGEMTNLPARVGVYIVRGKAIIQ
;
A
#
# COMPACT_ATOMS: atom_id res chain seq x y z
N MET A 1 20.93 4.54 20.21
CA MET A 1 19.81 3.77 19.63
C MET A 1 18.97 4.79 18.91
N ALA A 2 18.89 4.74 17.58
CA ALA A 2 18.10 5.72 16.84
C ALA A 2 16.63 5.48 17.18
N GLU A 3 15.94 6.50 17.69
CA GLU A 3 14.47 6.53 17.66
C GLU A 3 14.08 6.39 16.18
N MET A 4 13.53 5.24 15.83
CA MET A 4 12.98 5.05 14.49
C MET A 4 11.65 5.79 14.45
N GLU A 5 11.56 6.79 13.57
CA GLU A 5 10.36 7.59 13.39
C GLU A 5 9.16 6.68 13.08
N LYS A 6 8.14 6.71 13.94
CA LYS A 6 6.91 5.94 13.74
C LYS A 6 6.17 6.55 12.54
N VAL A 7 5.83 5.73 11.55
CA VAL A 7 5.02 6.16 10.40
C VAL A 7 3.64 6.58 10.90
N THR A 8 3.22 7.81 10.59
CA THR A 8 1.90 8.34 10.95
C THR A 8 0.95 8.29 9.77
N GLU A 9 -0.34 8.48 10.05
CA GLU A 9 -1.37 8.63 9.03
C GLU A 9 -1.05 9.77 8.05
N GLU A 10 -0.58 10.91 8.55
CA GLU A 10 -0.25 12.09 7.75
C GLU A 10 0.89 11.80 6.75
N THR A 11 1.90 11.04 7.18
CA THR A 11 2.98 10.59 6.30
C THR A 11 2.43 9.73 5.16
N LEU A 12 1.52 8.80 5.45
CA LEU A 12 0.94 7.92 4.44
C LEU A 12 0.03 8.67 3.47
N ILE A 13 -0.79 9.59 3.97
CA ILE A 13 -1.65 10.44 3.13
C ILE A 13 -0.77 11.27 2.17
N ALA A 14 0.32 11.86 2.66
CA ALA A 14 1.23 12.65 1.84
C ALA A 14 1.96 11.81 0.76
N CYS A 15 2.14 10.50 0.99
CA CYS A 15 2.75 9.59 0.03
C CYS A 15 1.75 9.01 -0.99
N TRP A 16 0.45 9.08 -0.73
CA TRP A 16 -0.57 8.53 -1.62
C TRP A 16 -0.81 9.43 -2.83
N ASN A 17 -0.74 8.86 -4.02
CA ASN A 17 -0.89 9.57 -5.28
C ASN A 17 -1.95 8.92 -6.17
N THR A 18 -2.50 9.72 -7.08
CA THR A 18 -3.31 9.19 -8.18
C THR A 18 -2.49 8.20 -9.00
N LEU A 19 -3.12 7.11 -9.42
CA LEU A 19 -2.46 6.05 -10.18
C LEU A 19 -1.91 6.60 -11.52
N SER A 20 -0.60 6.52 -11.72
CA SER A 20 0.08 7.06 -12.90
C SER A 20 0.16 6.06 -14.06
N VAL A 21 0.02 4.78 -13.75
CA VAL A 21 0.08 3.67 -14.71
C VAL A 21 -1.29 3.35 -15.32
N ALA A 22 -1.31 2.96 -16.59
CA ALA A 22 -2.52 2.52 -17.27
C ALA A 22 -3.02 1.15 -16.74
N PRO A 23 -4.31 0.81 -16.86
CA PRO A 23 -4.86 -0.48 -16.42
C PRO A 23 -4.14 -1.72 -16.99
N ASP A 24 -3.57 -1.61 -18.21
CA ASP A 24 -2.79 -2.68 -18.85
C ASP A 24 -1.52 -3.07 -18.08
N PHE A 25 -1.01 -2.18 -17.22
CA PHE A 25 0.08 -2.50 -16.28
C PHE A 25 -0.29 -3.69 -15.38
N PHE A 26 -1.59 -3.85 -15.08
CA PHE A 26 -2.11 -4.92 -14.25
C PHE A 26 -2.64 -6.11 -15.04
N LYS A 27 -2.33 -6.23 -16.34
CA LYS A 27 -2.88 -7.31 -17.20
C LYS A 27 -2.53 -8.72 -16.72
N THR A 28 -1.34 -8.88 -16.13
CA THR A 28 -0.87 -10.15 -15.56
C THR A 28 -1.18 -10.28 -14.08
N CYS A 29 -1.73 -9.25 -13.45
CA CYS A 29 -2.11 -9.24 -12.05
C CYS A 29 -3.55 -9.73 -11.91
N GLU A 30 -3.73 -10.81 -11.15
CA GLU A 30 -5.04 -11.33 -10.79
C GLU A 30 -5.74 -10.40 -9.79
N LYS A 31 -7.06 -10.27 -9.92
CA LYS A 31 -7.88 -9.56 -8.92
C LYS A 31 -8.13 -10.51 -7.76
N LEU A 32 -7.54 -10.22 -6.60
CA LEU A 32 -7.66 -11.08 -5.42
C LEU A 32 -8.78 -10.56 -4.49
N PRO A 33 -9.55 -11.46 -3.84
CA PRO A 33 -10.54 -11.07 -2.84
C PRO A 33 -9.88 -10.46 -1.61
N ILE A 34 -8.73 -10.99 -1.20
CA ILE A 34 -7.88 -10.48 -0.14
C ILE A 34 -6.43 -10.63 -0.61
N ASN A 35 -5.62 -9.58 -0.49
CA ASN A 35 -4.19 -9.61 -0.70
C ASN A 35 -3.48 -8.94 0.48
N TYR A 36 -2.51 -9.62 1.07
CA TYR A 36 -1.72 -9.07 2.16
C TYR A 36 -0.27 -8.86 1.73
N VAL A 37 0.15 -7.60 1.77
CA VAL A 37 1.52 -7.17 1.52
C VAL A 37 2.21 -7.02 2.86
N TRP A 38 3.09 -7.97 3.20
CA TRP A 38 3.86 -7.93 4.44
C TRP A 38 4.72 -6.67 4.56
N ALA A 39 4.87 -6.16 5.78
CA ALA A 39 5.84 -5.11 6.10
C ALA A 39 7.28 -5.59 5.77
N LYS A 40 8.11 -4.68 5.26
CA LYS A 40 9.54 -4.94 4.97
C LYS A 40 10.41 -3.82 5.51
N GLU A 41 11.67 -4.11 5.80
CA GLU A 41 12.63 -3.15 6.37
C GLU A 41 13.10 -2.06 5.38
N TYR A 42 12.66 -2.11 4.12
CA TYR A 42 13.00 -1.14 3.09
C TYR A 42 11.73 -0.60 2.40
N PRO A 43 11.77 0.64 1.91
CA PRO A 43 10.63 1.24 1.21
C PRO A 43 10.39 0.57 -0.15
N ARG A 44 9.15 0.61 -0.61
CA ARG A 44 8.68 -0.10 -1.82
C ARG A 44 7.77 0.77 -2.66
N ARG A 45 7.50 0.35 -3.88
CA ARG A 45 6.40 0.91 -4.68
C ARG A 45 5.17 0.03 -4.56
N LEU A 46 4.03 0.68 -4.35
CA LEU A 46 2.71 0.04 -4.34
C LEU A 46 1.86 0.67 -5.43
N TYR A 47 1.23 -0.17 -6.23
CA TYR A 47 0.21 0.22 -7.20
C TYR A 47 -1.07 -0.55 -6.90
N CYS A 48 -2.20 0.15 -6.78
CA CYS A 48 -3.52 -0.40 -6.49
C CYS A 48 -4.51 -0.01 -7.58
N LEU A 49 -5.29 -0.98 -8.05
CA LEU A 49 -6.33 -0.77 -9.06
C LEU A 49 -7.61 -1.51 -8.66
N GLN A 50 -8.72 -0.77 -8.66
CA GLN A 50 -10.08 -1.20 -8.35
C GLN A 50 -10.19 -1.91 -7.01
N CYS A 51 -9.52 -1.39 -5.98
CA CYS A 51 -9.54 -1.95 -4.63
C CYS A 51 -10.77 -1.44 -3.86
N GLU A 52 -11.51 -2.35 -3.23
CA GLU A 52 -12.63 -1.99 -2.35
C GLU A 52 -12.13 -1.34 -1.06
N SER A 53 -11.03 -1.85 -0.50
CA SER A 53 -10.34 -1.28 0.66
C SER A 53 -8.85 -1.51 0.59
N ILE A 54 -8.07 -0.54 1.04
CA ILE A 54 -6.62 -0.58 1.16
C ILE A 54 -6.29 -0.06 2.56
N GLU A 55 -5.86 -0.95 3.44
CA GLU A 55 -5.50 -0.62 4.82
C GLU A 55 -3.99 -0.73 5.01
N PHE A 56 -3.38 0.36 5.47
CA PHE A 56 -1.97 0.42 5.81
C PHE A 56 -1.82 0.15 7.30
N GLN A 57 -0.93 -0.79 7.61
CA GLN A 57 -0.73 -1.30 8.96
C GLN A 57 0.73 -1.16 9.38
N ASP A 58 0.98 -1.05 10.68
CA ASP A 58 2.32 -1.13 11.23
C ASP A 58 2.87 -2.57 11.24
N GLU A 59 4.07 -2.76 11.80
CA GLU A 59 4.71 -4.07 11.91
C GLU A 59 3.97 -5.07 12.83
N ASN A 60 3.05 -4.59 13.65
CA ASN A 60 2.20 -5.39 14.53
C ASN A 60 0.82 -5.71 13.91
N GLY A 61 0.53 -5.17 12.72
CA GLY A 61 -0.79 -5.28 12.09
C GLY A 61 -1.80 -4.25 12.58
N GLU A 62 -1.39 -3.25 13.38
CA GLU A 62 -2.26 -2.17 13.81
C GLU A 62 -2.50 -1.20 12.64
N LYS A 63 -3.77 -0.87 12.39
CA LYS A 63 -4.14 0.08 11.34
C LYS A 63 -3.56 1.46 11.63
N ILE A 64 -2.85 2.00 10.64
CA ILE A 64 -2.38 3.39 10.62
C ILE A 64 -3.36 4.25 9.81
N TRP A 65 -3.67 3.83 8.59
CA TRP A 65 -4.52 4.58 7.66
C TRP A 65 -5.24 3.65 6.69
N SER A 66 -6.33 4.10 6.06
CA SER A 66 -7.00 3.34 5.01
C SER A 66 -7.60 4.23 3.93
N THR A 67 -7.65 3.72 2.71
CA THR A 67 -8.29 4.37 1.56
C THR A 67 -8.98 3.34 0.67
N THR A 68 -9.60 3.79 -0.42
CA THR A 68 -10.37 2.96 -1.37
C THR A 68 -10.10 3.37 -2.81
N GLY A 69 -10.31 2.45 -3.75
CA GLY A 69 -10.20 2.72 -5.18
C GLY A 69 -8.79 2.55 -5.73
N ASP A 70 -8.40 3.49 -6.59
CA ASP A 70 -7.17 3.45 -7.36
C ASP A 70 -6.13 4.39 -6.77
N GLY A 71 -4.86 4.00 -6.80
CA GLY A 71 -3.77 4.89 -6.45
C GLY A 71 -2.46 4.18 -6.26
N GLU A 72 -1.44 4.96 -5.94
CA GLU A 72 -0.08 4.46 -5.80
C GLU A 72 0.69 5.15 -4.67
N MET A 73 1.70 4.45 -4.18
CA MET A 73 2.78 5.02 -3.39
C MET A 73 4.09 4.71 -4.08
N THR A 74 4.77 5.74 -4.56
CA THR A 74 6.12 5.61 -5.14
C THR A 74 7.20 5.35 -4.08
N ASN A 75 6.86 5.59 -2.80
CA ASN A 75 7.71 5.36 -1.65
C ASN A 75 6.85 4.93 -0.44
N LEU A 76 6.22 3.75 -0.53
CA LEU A 76 5.59 3.11 0.63
C LEU A 76 6.66 2.97 1.72
N PRO A 77 6.49 3.59 2.90
CA PRO A 77 7.50 3.56 3.94
C PRO A 77 7.89 2.15 4.38
N ALA A 78 9.13 2.00 4.84
CA ALA A 78 9.57 0.78 5.50
C ALA A 78 8.66 0.47 6.70
N ARG A 79 8.55 -0.81 7.04
CA ARG A 79 7.76 -1.36 8.14
C ARG A 79 6.25 -1.14 8.07
N VAL A 80 5.75 -0.74 6.89
CA VAL A 80 4.31 -0.65 6.63
C VAL A 80 3.86 -1.89 5.86
N GLY A 81 2.89 -2.61 6.43
CA GLY A 81 2.11 -3.66 5.76
C GLY A 81 0.89 -3.08 5.07
N VAL A 82 0.32 -3.80 4.09
CA VAL A 82 -0.88 -3.36 3.38
C VAL A 82 -1.86 -4.52 3.25
N TYR A 83 -3.05 -4.36 3.81
CA TYR A 83 -4.17 -5.28 3.68
C TYR A 83 -5.16 -4.76 2.64
N ILE A 84 -5.32 -5.48 1.54
CA ILE A 84 -6.11 -5.05 0.39
C ILE A 84 -7.29 -5.99 0.22
N VAL A 85 -8.49 -5.41 0.16
CA VAL A 85 -9.74 -6.13 -0.11
C VAL A 85 -10.17 -5.86 -1.55
N ARG A 86 -10.42 -6.95 -2.28
CA ARG A 86 -11.00 -6.99 -3.62
C ARG A 86 -10.39 -5.98 -4.58
N GLY A 87 -9.25 -6.32 -5.16
CA GLY A 87 -8.55 -5.42 -6.08
C GLY A 87 -7.35 -6.08 -6.73
N LYS A 88 -6.64 -5.30 -7.54
CA LYS A 88 -5.34 -5.68 -8.09
C LYS A 88 -4.27 -4.86 -7.39
N ALA A 89 -3.17 -5.51 -7.02
CA ALA A 89 -2.05 -4.83 -6.41
C ALA A 89 -0.72 -5.37 -6.94
N ILE A 90 0.20 -4.46 -7.24
CA ILE A 90 1.57 -4.77 -7.64
C ILE A 90 2.50 -4.09 -6.65
N ILE A 91 3.50 -4.85 -6.17
CA ILE A 91 4.57 -4.37 -5.30
C ILE A 91 5.89 -4.50 -6.06
N GLN A 92 6.71 -3.45 -6.02
CA GLN A 92 8.07 -3.42 -6.57
C GLN A 92 9.07 -2.96 -5.52
#